data_AF-I1N4W0-F1
#
_entry.id   AF-I1N4W0-F1
#
_cell.length_a   1.000
_cell.length_b   1.000
_cell.length_c   1.000
_cell.angle_alpha   90.00
_cell.angle_beta   90.00
_cell.angle_gamma   90.00
#
_symmetry.space_group_name_H-M   'P 1'
#
loop_
_entity.id
_entity.type
_entity.pdbx_description
1 polymer ?
#
loop_
_entity_poly.entity_id
_entity_poly.type
_entity_poly.pdbx_seq_one_letter_code
_entity_poly.pdbx_strand_id
1 'polypeptide(L)' 'MVMLGLGRLVVTLKSKIRSLKLKKPYDKMEKSDSMRVEIRSRKARKLIEETLKIADSPKSKTFNL' A
#
# COMPACT_ATOMS: atom_id res chain seq x y z
N MET A 1 45.64 3.81 25.75
CA MET A 1 45.12 2.91 24.70
C MET A 1 43.65 2.47 24.87
N VAL A 2 43.07 2.37 26.08
CA VAL A 2 41.75 1.72 26.31
C VAL A 2 40.55 2.45 25.65
N MET A 3 40.61 3.78 25.55
CA MET A 3 39.50 4.62 25.06
C MET A 3 39.15 4.38 23.57
N LEU A 4 40.16 4.06 22.75
CA LEU A 4 39.96 3.78 21.30
C LEU A 4 39.21 2.46 21.07
N GLY A 5 39.42 1.46 21.92
CA GLY A 5 38.78 0.14 21.78
C GLY A 5 37.28 0.18 22.07
N LEU A 6 36.89 0.84 23.16
CA LEU A 6 35.48 1.01 23.56
C LEU A 6 34.69 1.81 22.53
N GLY A 7 35.27 2.90 22.00
CA GLY A 7 34.62 3.72 20.97
C GLY A 7 34.29 2.91 19.70
N ARG A 8 35.21 2.04 19.27
CA ARG A 8 35.00 1.16 18.12
C ARG A 8 33.85 0.17 18.37
N LEU A 9 33.80 -0.43 19.56
CA LEU A 9 32.72 -1.35 19.93
C LEU A 9 31.35 -0.67 19.90
N VAL A 10 31.22 0.53 20.50
CA VAL A 10 29.96 1.28 20.51
C VAL A 10 29.51 1.64 19.09
N VAL A 11 30.42 2.03 18.20
CA VAL A 11 30.11 2.30 16.78
C VAL A 11 29.60 1.04 16.08
N THR A 12 30.25 -0.12 16.28
CA THR A 12 29.80 -1.40 15.70
C THR A 12 28.46 -1.87 16.26
N LEU A 13 28.21 -1.64 17.55
CA LEU A 13 26.94 -1.98 18.17
C LEU A 13 25.81 -1.07 17.64
N LYS A 14 26.09 0.23 17.54
CA LYS A 14 25.15 1.23 17.00
C LYS A 14 24.79 0.96 15.54
N SER A 15 25.74 0.52 14.72
CA SER A 15 25.46 0.15 13.32
C SER A 15 24.61 -1.11 13.21
N LYS A 16 24.89 -2.15 14.02
CA LYS A 16 24.07 -3.38 14.10
C LYS A 16 22.64 -3.11 14.55
N ILE A 17 22.43 -2.22 15.53
CA ILE A 17 21.07 -1.84 15.96
C ILE A 17 20.33 -1.10 14.85
N ARG A 18 21.00 -0.21 14.10
CA ARG A 18 20.37 0.48 12.95
C ARG A 18 19.99 -0.49 11.83
N SER A 19 20.82 -1.48 11.51
CA SER A 19 20.49 -2.47 10.48
C SER A 19 19.30 -3.34 10.87
N LEU A 20 19.13 -3.64 12.16
CA LEU A 20 17.97 -4.39 12.65
C LEU A 20 16.66 -3.59 12.51
N LYS A 21 16.71 -2.25 12.67
CA LYS A 21 15.55 -1.37 12.45
C LYS A 21 15.17 -1.20 10.97
N LEU A 22 16.06 -1.55 10.04
CA LEU A 22 15.82 -1.43 8.59
C LEU A 22 15.05 -2.62 7.99
N LYS A 23 14.55 -3.57 8.81
CA LYS A 23 13.60 -4.56 8.32
C LYS A 23 12.38 -3.84 7.78
N LYS A 24 12.13 -3.99 6.47
CA LYS A 24 10.92 -3.50 5.81
C LYS A 24 9.73 -4.03 6.62
N PRO A 25 8.75 -3.18 7.01
CA PRO A 25 7.82 -3.57 8.06
C PRO A 25 6.88 -4.71 7.64
N TYR A 26 6.64 -4.94 6.33
CA TYR A 26 5.78 -6.02 5.86
C TYR A 26 6.24 -6.55 4.50
N ASP A 27 6.13 -7.86 4.31
CA ASP A 27 6.19 -8.46 2.98
C ASP A 27 4.95 -8.05 2.20
N LYS A 28 5.15 -7.56 0.97
CA LYS A 28 4.04 -7.20 0.08
C LYS A 28 3.34 -8.49 -0.33
N MET A 29 2.20 -8.77 0.29
CA MET A 29 1.35 -9.87 -0.13
C MET A 29 0.68 -9.50 -1.45
N GLU A 30 0.69 -10.44 -2.39
CA GLU A 30 -0.19 -10.34 -3.55
C GLU A 30 -1.65 -10.47 -3.09
N LYS A 31 -2.54 -9.82 -3.84
CA LYS A 31 -3.98 -9.90 -3.56
C LYS A 31 -4.47 -11.33 -3.82
N SER A 32 -5.19 -11.88 -2.85
CA SER A 32 -5.93 -13.13 -3.03
C SER A 32 -6.94 -13.02 -4.17
N ASP A 33 -7.28 -14.16 -4.77
CA ASP A 33 -8.31 -14.21 -5.82
C ASP A 33 -9.67 -13.73 -5.32
N SER A 34 -10.01 -14.03 -4.07
CA SER A 34 -11.23 -13.53 -3.42
C SER A 34 -11.27 -11.99 -3.39
N MET A 35 -10.18 -11.34 -3.00
CA MET A 35 -10.08 -9.88 -2.99
C MET A 35 -10.15 -9.31 -4.40
N ARG A 36 -9.56 -9.96 -5.40
CA ARG A 36 -9.61 -9.51 -6.80
C ARG A 36 -11.05 -9.55 -7.33
N VAL A 37 -11.79 -10.61 -7.04
CA VAL A 37 -13.21 -10.74 -7.39
C VAL A 37 -14.03 -9.65 -6.69
N GLU A 38 -13.77 -9.39 -5.41
CA GLU A 38 -14.46 -8.34 -4.67
C GLU A 38 -14.20 -6.94 -5.28
N ILE A 39 -12.95 -6.61 -5.62
CA ILE A 39 -12.60 -5.35 -6.29
C ILE A 39 -13.34 -5.21 -7.62
N ARG A 40 -13.42 -6.29 -8.41
CA ARG A 40 -14.18 -6.28 -9.68
C ARG A 40 -15.67 -6.07 -9.44
N SER A 41 -16.26 -6.74 -8.45
CA SER A 41 -17.66 -6.58 -8.06
C SER A 41 -17.99 -5.14 -7.64
N ARG A 42 -17.14 -4.53 -6.79
CA ARG A 42 -17.28 -3.13 -6.39
C ARG A 42 -17.20 -2.16 -7.58
N LYS A 43 -16.24 -2.39 -8.49
CA LYS A 43 -16.11 -1.58 -9.72
C LYS A 43 -17.34 -1.72 -10.63
N ALA A 44 -17.84 -2.94 -10.81
CA ALA A 44 -19.04 -3.19 -11.62
C ALA A 44 -20.26 -2.49 -11.03
N ARG A 45 -20.47 -2.57 -9.71
CA ARG A 45 -21.56 -1.85 -9.02
C ARG A 45 -21.46 -0.33 -9.22
N LYS A 46 -20.26 0.23 -9.10
CA LYS A 46 -20.03 1.66 -9.33
C LYS A 46 -20.40 2.07 -10.76
N LEU A 47 -19.98 1.29 -11.76
CA LEU A 47 -20.34 1.53 -13.16
C LEU A 47 -21.87 1.45 -13.37
N ILE A 48 -22.52 0.43 -12.81
CA ILE A 48 -23.99 0.29 -12.89
C ILE A 48 -24.67 1.50 -12.26
N GLU A 49 -24.25 1.91 -11.07
CA GLU A 49 -24.81 3.08 -10.38
C GLU A 49 -24.62 4.38 -11.17
N GLU A 50 -23.44 4.57 -11.78
CA GLU A 50 -23.18 5.70 -12.68
C GLU A 50 -24.08 5.66 -13.91
N THR A 51 -24.23 4.51 -14.56
CA THR A 51 -25.12 4.35 -15.72
C THR A 51 -26.58 4.59 -15.38
N LEU A 52 -27.04 4.13 -14.21
CA LEU A 52 -28.40 4.33 -13.73
C LEU A 52 -28.69 5.82 -13.49
N LYS A 53 -27.79 6.53 -12.81
CA LYS A 53 -27.92 7.98 -12.57
C LYS A 53 -27.97 8.78 -13.87
N ILE A 54 -27.22 8.35 -14.89
CA ILE A 54 -27.24 8.99 -16.22
C ILE A 54 -28.57 8.72 -16.92
N ALA A 55 -29.10 7.49 -16.84
CA ALA A 55 -30.39 7.14 -17.42
C ALA A 55 -31.55 7.91 -16.77
N ASP A 56 -31.52 8.09 -15.45
CA ASP A 56 -32.55 8.83 -14.72
C ASP A 56 -32.49 10.35 -14.96
N SER A 57 -31.29 10.90 -15.20
CA SER A 57 -31.09 12.33 -15.43
C SER A 57 -30.15 12.59 -16.62
N PRO A 58 -30.70 12.58 -17.85
CA PRO A 58 -29.90 12.76 -19.06
C PRO A 58 -29.28 14.16 -19.18
N LYS A 59 -29.71 15.13 -18.36
CA LYS A 59 -29.39 16.55 -18.55
C LYS A 59 -27.96 16.95 -18.16
N SER A 60 -27.21 16.15 -17.42
CA SER A 60 -25.96 16.67 -16.83
C SER A 60 -24.75 15.75 -16.83
N LYS A 61 -24.85 14.49 -17.29
CA LYS A 61 -23.71 13.56 -17.31
C LYS A 61 -23.70 12.74 -18.59
N THR A 62 -23.17 13.31 -19.65
CA THR A 62 -22.69 12.52 -20.78
C THR A 62 -21.63 11.55 -20.28
N PHE A 63 -21.66 10.30 -20.74
CA PHE A 63 -20.59 9.34 -20.50
C PHE A 63 -19.26 9.99 -20.91
N ASN A 64 -18.44 10.40 -19.95
CA ASN A 64 -17.04 10.70 -20.21
C ASN A 64 -16.34 9.34 -20.31
N LEU A 65 -16.44 8.70 -21.48
CA LEU A 65 -15.61 7.56 -21.87
C LEU A 65 -14.20 8.02 -22.22
#